data_AF-A0A4V3ETR0-F1
#
_entry.id   AF-A0A4V3ETR0-F1
#
_cell.length_a   1.000
_cell.length_b   1.000
_cell.length_c   1.000
_cell.angle_alpha   90.00
_cell.angle_beta   90.00
_cell.angle_gamma   90.00
#
_symmetry.space_group_name_H-M   'P 1'
#
loop_
_entity.id
_entity.type
_entity.pdbx_description
1 polymer ?
#
loop_
_entity_poly.entity_id
_entity_poly.type
_entity_poly.pdbx_seq_one_letter_code
_entity_poly.pdbx_strand_id
1 'polypeptide(L)'
;MRMLERFINKLNFKKAAITYIAISGVLLILCLSIIAYVSRDKIYMAIDYKRISDTLEKEGVTDRLKSQLKKLASDSNDINNVVVLDKDNNIVFKVNSSLIGDKKKMQLIPYDMGRGYLQDSTNEDILYKVVKQENIILNKDYIQNNKKVRLDIDEEFSYERDFSSKEIYLLNYLIDRGTRNKILIIRTANPIPYAERLLEVTGALLGLILTIYWIGLALWVYKDASIKNLNASLWGLLILITNLVGLIVYLIYKQNNLICYKCGALQSKFNAFCSNCGIRINESCNHCRAVIGKGDNYCSRCGSKVK
;
A
#
# COMPACT_ATOMS: atom_id res chain seq x y z
N MET A 1 5.67 -28.53 -24.91
CA MET A 1 4.53 -27.90 -25.63
C MET A 1 3.21 -28.64 -25.48
N ARG A 2 3.07 -29.93 -25.85
CA ARG A 2 1.78 -30.67 -25.83
C ARG A 2 1.06 -30.79 -24.48
N MET A 3 1.74 -30.62 -23.33
CA MET A 3 1.12 -30.68 -22.00
C MET A 3 0.49 -29.33 -21.60
N LEU A 4 1.20 -28.24 -21.89
CA LEU A 4 0.75 -26.87 -21.63
C LEU A 4 -0.50 -26.53 -22.44
N GLU A 5 -0.51 -26.89 -23.73
CA GLU A 5 -1.67 -26.68 -24.62
C GLU A 5 -2.90 -27.45 -24.15
N ARG A 6 -2.73 -28.71 -23.72
CA ARG A 6 -3.82 -29.51 -23.14
C ARG A 6 -4.38 -28.89 -21.86
N PHE A 7 -3.52 -28.32 -21.02
CA PHE A 7 -3.94 -27.65 -19.79
C PHE A 7 -4.71 -26.35 -20.08
N ILE A 8 -4.15 -25.49 -20.95
CA ILE A 8 -4.77 -24.22 -21.36
C ILE A 8 -6.14 -24.44 -22.01
N ASN A 9 -6.26 -25.47 -22.86
CA ASN A 9 -7.52 -25.74 -23.56
C ASN A 9 -8.65 -26.17 -22.62
N LYS A 10 -8.34 -26.87 -21.52
CA LYS A 10 -9.32 -27.26 -20.49
C LYS A 10 -9.81 -26.10 -19.62
N LEU A 11 -9.02 -25.03 -19.49
CA LEU A 11 -9.37 -23.88 -18.65
C LEU A 11 -10.51 -23.03 -19.25
N ASN A 12 -11.57 -22.84 -18.47
CA ASN A 12 -12.58 -21.82 -18.76
C ASN A 12 -12.13 -20.48 -18.16
N PHE A 13 -11.44 -19.68 -18.96
CA PHE A 13 -10.84 -18.42 -18.52
C PHE A 13 -11.83 -17.43 -17.93
N LYS A 14 -13.10 -17.42 -18.39
CA LYS A 14 -14.13 -16.56 -17.79
C LYS A 14 -14.40 -16.95 -16.33
N LYS A 15 -14.59 -18.25 -16.07
CA LYS A 15 -14.79 -18.76 -14.71
C LYS A 15 -13.54 -18.56 -13.86
N ALA A 16 -12.36 -18.88 -14.41
CA ALA A 16 -11.09 -18.73 -13.72
C ALA A 16 -10.81 -17.26 -13.32
N ALA A 17 -11.09 -16.29 -14.20
CA ALA A 17 -10.92 -14.88 -13.89
C ALA A 17 -11.86 -14.40 -12.76
N ILE A 18 -13.14 -14.81 -12.81
CA ILE A 18 -14.10 -14.47 -11.74
C ILE A 18 -13.66 -15.06 -10.40
N THR A 19 -13.29 -16.34 -10.39
CA THR A 19 -12.80 -17.01 -9.18
C THR A 19 -11.53 -16.36 -8.63
N TYR A 20 -10.58 -16.00 -9.50
CA TYR A 20 -9.36 -15.29 -9.12
C TYR A 20 -9.67 -13.94 -8.46
N ILE A 21 -10.54 -13.12 -9.07
CA ILE A 21 -10.92 -11.81 -8.52
C ILE A 21 -11.60 -11.97 -7.16
N ALA A 22 -12.52 -12.93 -7.02
CA ALA A 22 -13.21 -13.18 -5.77
C ALA A 22 -12.25 -13.61 -4.65
N ILE A 23 -11.37 -14.59 -4.91
CA ILE A 23 -10.40 -15.09 -3.93
C ILE A 23 -9.40 -13.99 -3.55
N SER A 24 -8.86 -13.27 -4.54
CA SER A 24 -7.94 -12.16 -4.31
C SER A 24 -8.59 -11.06 -3.45
N GLY A 25 -9.83 -10.66 -3.76
CA GLY A 25 -10.56 -9.66 -2.98
C GLY A 25 -10.77 -10.09 -1.53
N VAL A 26 -11.22 -11.32 -1.29
CA VAL A 26 -11.40 -11.87 0.07
C VAL A 26 -10.09 -11.90 0.84
N LEU A 27 -9.01 -12.36 0.22
CA LEU A 27 -7.69 -12.42 0.85
C LEU A 27 -7.16 -11.03 1.22
N LEU A 28 -7.35 -10.03 0.36
CA LEU A 28 -6.94 -8.66 0.64
C LEU A 28 -7.75 -8.04 1.79
N ILE A 29 -9.06 -8.26 1.83
CA ILE A 29 -9.93 -7.79 2.92
C ILE A 29 -9.52 -8.44 4.23
N LEU A 30 -9.23 -9.75 4.21
CA LEU A 30 -8.77 -10.48 5.39
C LEU A 30 -7.43 -9.94 5.90
N CYS A 31 -6.46 -9.71 5.01
CA CYS A 31 -5.20 -9.05 5.37
C CYS A 31 -5.48 -7.69 6.04
N LEU A 32 -6.19 -6.78 5.37
CA LEU A 32 -6.50 -5.44 5.89
C LEU A 32 -7.19 -5.49 7.26
N SER A 33 -8.09 -6.44 7.46
CA SER A 33 -8.80 -6.63 8.73
C SER A 33 -7.86 -7.04 9.86
N ILE A 34 -6.91 -7.94 9.59
CA ILE A 34 -5.88 -8.34 10.56
C ILE A 34 -4.96 -7.16 10.87
N ILE A 35 -4.52 -6.39 9.86
CA ILE A 35 -3.71 -5.19 10.08
C ILE A 35 -4.43 -4.21 11.01
N ALA A 36 -5.71 -3.91 10.71
CA ALA A 36 -6.52 -3.00 11.49
C ALA A 36 -6.73 -3.50 12.93
N TYR A 37 -6.92 -4.81 13.12
CA TYR A 37 -7.09 -5.41 14.44
C TYR A 37 -5.81 -5.33 15.27
N VAL A 38 -4.67 -5.70 14.69
CA VAL A 38 -3.38 -5.75 15.40
C VAL A 38 -2.84 -4.35 15.71
N SER A 39 -3.12 -3.37 14.84
CA SER A 39 -2.70 -1.97 15.04
C SER A 39 -3.72 -1.12 15.80
N ARG A 40 -4.84 -1.70 16.23
CA ARG A 40 -5.99 -1.02 16.85
C ARG A 40 -5.57 -0.04 17.94
N ASP A 41 -4.81 -0.50 18.92
CA ASP A 41 -4.45 0.30 20.09
C ASP A 41 -3.58 1.51 19.70
N LYS A 42 -2.68 1.33 18.74
CA LYS A 42 -1.83 2.43 18.23
C LYS A 42 -2.67 3.44 17.44
N ILE A 43 -3.66 2.97 16.67
CA ILE A 43 -4.60 3.84 15.95
C ILE A 43 -5.39 4.71 16.94
N TYR A 44 -5.97 4.10 17.98
CA TYR A 44 -6.70 4.84 19.01
C TYR A 44 -5.81 5.85 19.75
N MET A 45 -4.58 5.47 20.11
CA MET A 45 -3.61 6.37 20.75
C MET A 45 -3.37 7.64 19.93
N ALA A 46 -3.22 7.53 18.61
CA ALA A 46 -2.98 8.70 17.78
C ALA A 46 -4.22 9.57 17.56
N ILE A 47 -5.40 8.94 17.49
CA ILE A 47 -6.68 9.67 17.45
C ILE A 47 -6.85 10.48 18.73
N ASP A 48 -6.60 9.87 19.89
CA ASP A 48 -6.72 10.55 21.17
C ASP A 48 -5.65 11.63 21.34
N TYR A 49 -4.41 11.40 20.89
CA TYR A 49 -3.38 12.44 20.86
C TYR A 49 -3.82 13.63 20.01
N LYS A 50 -4.36 13.40 18.81
CA LYS A 50 -4.86 14.48 17.94
C LYS A 50 -5.99 15.25 18.62
N ARG A 51 -6.92 14.55 19.27
CA ARG A 51 -8.00 15.19 20.04
C ARG A 51 -7.46 16.06 21.18
N ILE A 52 -6.42 15.60 21.89
CA ILE A 52 -5.76 16.35 22.95
C ILE A 52 -5.07 17.60 22.40
N SER A 53 -4.38 17.48 21.26
CA SER A 53 -3.77 18.60 20.55
C SER A 53 -4.81 19.66 20.20
N ASP A 54 -5.92 19.25 19.60
CA ASP A 54 -7.01 20.17 19.21
C ASP A 54 -7.66 20.84 20.44
N THR A 55 -7.86 20.10 21.54
CA THR A 55 -8.41 20.67 22.79
C THR A 55 -7.43 21.68 23.39
N LEU A 56 -6.13 21.39 23.42
CA LEU A 56 -5.11 22.30 23.94
C LEU A 56 -5.08 23.60 23.14
N GLU A 57 -5.14 23.54 21.82
CA GLU A 57 -5.13 24.73 20.96
C GLU A 57 -6.36 25.63 21.15
N LYS A 58 -7.53 25.03 21.42
CA LYS A 58 -8.80 25.76 21.51
C LYS A 58 -9.13 26.26 22.91
N GLU A 59 -8.88 25.43 23.92
CA GLU A 59 -9.34 25.63 25.30
C GLU A 59 -8.19 25.82 26.30
N GLY A 60 -6.96 25.52 25.91
CA GLY A 60 -5.81 25.51 26.83
C GLY A 60 -5.87 24.35 27.83
N VAL A 61 -5.16 24.48 28.95
CA VAL A 61 -5.08 23.43 29.99
C VAL A 61 -6.32 23.49 30.90
N THR A 62 -7.36 22.75 30.53
CA THR A 62 -8.62 22.63 31.29
C THR A 62 -8.73 21.28 32.01
N ASP A 63 -9.70 21.13 32.94
CA ASP A 63 -9.97 19.84 33.58
C ASP A 63 -10.47 18.78 32.59
N ARG A 64 -11.12 19.21 31.50
CA ARG A 64 -11.46 18.36 30.37
C ARG A 64 -10.21 17.77 29.71
N LEU A 65 -9.20 18.61 29.46
CA LEU A 65 -7.93 18.15 28.92
C LEU A 65 -7.22 17.17 29.86
N LYS A 66 -7.19 17.48 31.17
CA LYS A 66 -6.63 16.57 32.19
C LYS A 66 -7.32 15.20 32.19
N SER A 67 -8.64 15.18 32.04
CA SER A 67 -9.42 13.94 31.90
C SER A 67 -9.04 13.16 30.63
N GLN A 68 -8.89 13.85 29.49
CA GLN A 68 -8.44 13.22 28.23
C GLN A 68 -7.02 12.65 28.35
N LEU A 69 -6.10 13.36 28.99
CA LEU A 69 -4.74 12.89 29.26
C LEU A 69 -4.72 11.66 30.16
N LYS A 70 -5.57 11.65 31.20
CA LYS A 70 -5.73 10.48 32.08
C LYS A 70 -6.25 9.27 31.30
N LYS A 71 -7.24 9.47 30.44
CA LYS A 71 -7.77 8.42 29.57
C LYS A 71 -6.70 7.88 28.62
N LEU A 72 -5.99 8.76 27.91
CA LEU A 72 -4.91 8.37 27.00
C LEU A 72 -3.86 7.49 27.69
N ALA A 73 -3.41 7.88 28.89
CA ALA A 73 -2.44 7.11 29.67
C ALA A 73 -2.99 5.79 30.23
N SER A 74 -4.30 5.67 30.40
CA SER A 74 -4.94 4.43 30.89
C SER A 74 -5.22 3.44 29.75
N ASP A 75 -5.55 3.95 28.57
CA ASP A 75 -5.92 3.15 27.41
C ASP A 75 -4.70 2.59 26.65
N SER A 76 -3.49 3.13 26.89
CA SER A 76 -2.26 2.73 26.20
C SER A 76 -1.16 2.25 27.14
N ASN A 77 -0.76 0.99 27.00
CA ASN A 77 0.36 0.39 27.72
C ASN A 77 1.74 0.97 27.33
N ASP A 78 1.81 1.75 26.25
CA ASP A 78 3.05 2.39 25.83
C ASP A 78 3.37 3.64 26.65
N ILE A 79 2.38 4.24 27.32
CA ILE A 79 2.53 5.54 27.95
C ILE A 79 3.02 5.37 29.39
N ASN A 80 4.29 5.65 29.60
CA ASN A 80 4.92 5.59 30.91
C ASN A 80 4.48 6.76 31.78
N ASN A 81 4.50 7.99 31.25
CA ASN A 81 4.17 9.20 31.99
C ASN A 81 3.55 10.26 31.09
N VAL A 82 2.57 10.99 31.63
CA VAL A 82 2.06 12.23 31.06
C VAL A 82 2.29 13.34 32.07
N VAL A 83 2.85 14.45 31.62
CA VAL A 83 3.22 15.60 32.47
C VAL A 83 2.72 16.87 31.83
N VAL A 84 2.14 17.75 32.64
CA VAL A 84 1.89 19.13 32.25
C VAL A 84 2.79 20.02 33.06
N LEU A 85 3.55 20.85 32.35
CA LEU A 85 4.45 21.84 32.90
C LEU A 85 3.86 23.23 32.69
N ASP A 86 4.02 24.09 33.69
CA ASP A 86 3.77 25.52 33.54
C ASP A 86 4.92 26.23 32.79
N LYS A 87 4.80 27.54 32.61
CA LYS A 87 5.81 28.40 31.98
C LYS A 87 7.19 28.34 32.66
N ASP A 88 7.24 28.01 33.96
CA ASP A 88 8.44 27.97 34.80
C ASP A 88 9.00 26.53 34.92
N ASN A 89 8.41 25.59 34.16
CA ASN A 89 8.69 24.16 34.14
C ASN A 89 8.35 23.42 35.45
N ASN A 90 7.43 23.94 36.26
CA ASN A 90 6.89 23.21 37.41
C ASN A 90 5.80 22.24 36.95
N ILE A 91 5.75 21.07 37.58
CA ILE A 91 4.77 20.03 37.28
C ILE A 91 3.43 20.40 37.91
N VAL A 92 2.46 20.77 37.08
CA VAL A 92 1.10 21.14 37.51
C VAL A 92 0.10 19.99 37.41
N PHE A 93 0.40 18.98 36.59
CA PHE A 93 -0.40 17.76 36.47
C PHE A 93 0.50 16.60 36.03
N LYS A 94 0.29 15.41 36.60
CA LYS A 94 0.99 14.19 36.22
C LYS A 94 0.04 12.99 36.19
N VAL A 95 0.21 12.11 35.22
CA VAL A 95 -0.45 10.80 35.13
C VAL A 95 0.62 9.74 34.97
N ASN A 96 0.51 8.69 35.78
CA ASN A 96 1.53 7.68 36.02
C ASN A 96 2.80 8.31 36.65
N SER A 97 3.46 7.63 37.59
CA SER A 97 4.59 8.18 38.35
C SER A 97 5.86 7.34 38.25
N SER A 98 5.93 6.40 37.32
CA SER A 98 7.04 5.43 37.21
C SER A 98 8.39 6.07 36.93
N LEU A 99 8.50 7.04 36.01
CA LEU A 99 9.80 7.67 35.66
C LEU A 99 10.09 8.98 36.41
N ILE A 100 9.06 9.66 36.90
CA ILE A 100 9.17 11.03 37.43
C ILE A 100 9.07 11.06 38.96
N GLY A 101 8.49 10.03 39.57
CA GLY A 101 8.32 9.94 41.03
C GLY A 101 7.62 11.19 41.60
N ASP A 102 8.22 11.77 42.63
CA ASP A 102 7.72 12.96 43.35
C ASP A 102 8.40 14.27 42.96
N LYS A 103 9.08 14.30 41.80
CA LYS A 103 9.66 15.54 41.28
C LYS A 103 8.57 16.62 41.15
N LYS A 104 8.94 17.85 41.54
CA LYS A 104 8.07 19.04 41.43
C LYS A 104 8.40 19.91 40.20
N LYS A 105 9.59 19.72 39.63
CA LYS A 105 10.10 20.48 38.49
C LYS A 105 10.78 19.52 37.52
N MET A 106 10.66 19.79 36.22
CA MET A 106 11.30 18.98 35.18
C MET A 106 11.81 19.91 34.08
N GLN A 107 13.12 19.91 33.84
CA GLN A 107 13.74 20.75 32.83
C GLN A 107 14.48 19.88 31.82
N LEU A 108 13.99 19.91 30.58
CA LEU A 108 14.60 19.21 29.46
C LEU A 108 15.59 20.12 28.74
N ILE A 109 16.81 19.64 28.56
CA ILE A 109 17.88 20.30 27.80
C ILE A 109 18.22 19.47 26.55
N PRO A 110 18.65 20.08 25.44
CA PRO A 110 19.15 19.35 24.29
C PRO A 110 20.33 18.45 24.70
N TYR A 111 20.36 17.23 24.19
CA TYR A 111 21.53 16.37 24.34
C TYR A 111 22.54 16.75 23.26
N ASP A 112 23.71 17.24 23.69
CA ASP A 112 24.71 17.85 22.79
C ASP A 112 25.18 16.92 21.67
N MET A 113 25.17 15.61 21.91
CA MET A 113 25.70 14.61 20.98
C MET A 113 24.63 13.93 20.11
N GLY A 114 23.34 14.24 20.30
CA GLY A 114 22.24 13.57 19.59
C GLY A 114 21.16 14.54 19.12
N ARG A 115 21.05 14.73 17.79
CA ARG A 115 19.99 15.58 17.23
C ARG A 115 18.61 14.99 17.52
N GLY A 116 17.74 15.80 18.11
CA GLY A 116 16.38 15.39 18.46
C GLY A 116 16.29 14.59 19.77
N TYR A 117 17.37 14.48 20.54
CA TYR A 117 17.35 13.93 21.89
C TYR A 117 17.35 15.05 22.93
N LEU A 118 16.56 14.88 23.99
CA LEU A 118 16.55 15.73 25.16
C LEU A 118 16.93 14.91 26.40
N GLN A 119 17.51 15.56 27.39
CA GLN A 119 17.89 14.97 28.66
C GLN A 119 17.29 15.78 29.81
N ASP A 120 16.92 15.13 30.90
CA ASP A 120 16.50 15.82 32.13
C ASP A 120 17.75 16.32 32.86
N SER A 121 17.80 17.61 33.20
CA SER A 121 18.92 18.20 33.94
C SER A 121 19.15 17.60 35.33
N THR A 122 18.17 16.84 35.84
CA THR A 122 18.23 16.18 37.15
C THR A 122 18.42 14.67 37.08
N ASN A 123 18.35 14.06 35.89
CA ASN A 123 18.60 12.64 35.70
C ASN A 123 19.31 12.43 34.34
N GLU A 124 20.62 12.22 34.41
CA GLU A 124 21.47 12.09 33.24
C GLU A 124 21.42 10.70 32.58
N ASP A 125 20.82 9.70 33.25
CA ASP A 125 20.76 8.32 32.77
C ASP A 125 19.61 8.09 31.77
N ILE A 126 18.67 9.04 31.66
CA ILE A 126 17.49 8.94 30.80
C ILE A 126 17.58 9.92 29.63
N LEU A 127 17.37 9.41 28.42
CA LEU A 127 17.28 10.19 27.20
C LEU A 127 15.88 10.12 26.59
N TYR A 128 15.44 11.26 26.07
CA TYR A 128 14.13 11.44 25.46
C TYR A 128 14.28 11.77 23.96
N LYS A 129 13.98 10.81 23.09
CA LYS A 129 13.94 11.01 21.64
C LYS A 129 12.64 11.73 21.27
N VAL A 130 12.76 12.93 20.72
CA VAL A 130 11.61 13.76 20.32
C VAL A 130 10.94 13.16 19.09
N VAL A 131 9.64 12.88 19.21
CA VAL A 131 8.80 12.37 18.11
C VAL A 131 7.73 13.40 17.76
N LYS A 132 7.72 13.81 16.49
CA LYS A 132 6.69 14.70 15.95
C LYS A 132 5.32 14.02 15.93
N GLN A 133 4.27 14.82 16.01
CA GLN A 133 2.87 14.37 15.98
C GLN A 133 2.53 13.46 14.78
N GLU A 134 3.05 13.79 13.59
CA GLU A 134 2.84 13.01 12.36
C GLU A 134 3.40 11.59 12.43
N ASN A 135 4.39 11.34 13.30
CA ASN A 135 5.11 10.07 13.42
C ASN A 135 4.70 9.29 14.67
N ILE A 136 3.52 9.57 15.23
CA ILE A 136 3.05 8.90 16.44
C ILE A 136 2.79 7.40 16.22
N ILE A 137 2.31 7.00 15.04
CA ILE A 137 2.03 5.60 14.66
C ILE A 137 3.08 5.06 13.68
N LEU A 138 3.38 5.81 12.62
CA LEU A 138 4.19 5.36 11.48
C LEU A 138 5.66 5.76 11.64
N ASN A 139 6.21 5.64 12.84
CA ASN A 139 7.65 5.71 13.02
C ASN A 139 8.25 4.32 12.74
N LYS A 140 9.42 4.28 12.10
CA LYS A 140 10.21 3.05 11.85
C LYS A 140 10.42 2.27 13.17
N ASP A 141 10.53 3.00 14.27
CA ASP A 141 10.65 2.49 15.65
C ASP A 141 9.49 1.55 16.07
N TYR A 142 8.29 1.66 15.49
CA TYR A 142 7.15 0.75 15.78
C TYR A 142 7.10 -0.50 14.88
N ILE A 143 7.80 -0.46 13.74
CA ILE A 143 7.83 -1.51 12.73
C ILE A 143 8.97 -2.48 13.01
N GLN A 144 10.15 -1.95 13.34
CA GLN A 144 11.31 -2.77 13.66
C GLN A 144 11.15 -3.39 15.04
N ASN A 145 11.50 -4.68 15.16
CA ASN A 145 11.63 -5.31 16.47
C ASN A 145 12.68 -4.54 17.31
N ASN A 146 12.48 -4.43 18.63
CA ASN A 146 13.34 -3.72 19.59
C ASN A 146 14.84 -4.02 19.41
N LYS A 147 15.19 -5.24 18.99
CA LYS A 147 16.58 -5.63 18.72
C LYS A 147 17.19 -4.85 17.53
N LYS A 148 16.45 -4.63 16.45
CA LYS A 148 16.91 -3.84 15.29
C LYS A 148 16.92 -2.34 15.61
N VAL A 149 15.94 -1.83 16.36
CA VAL A 149 15.93 -0.43 16.79
C VAL A 149 17.15 -0.11 17.66
N ARG A 150 17.48 -1.00 18.62
CA ARG A 150 18.72 -0.86 19.40
C ARG A 150 19.97 -0.92 18.52
N LEU A 151 20.04 -1.83 17.56
CA LEU A 151 21.17 -1.91 16.63
C LEU A 151 21.32 -0.65 15.76
N ASP A 152 20.24 -0.13 15.20
CA ASP A 152 20.28 1.11 14.40
C ASP A 152 20.74 2.31 15.27
N ILE A 153 20.32 2.35 16.53
CA ILE A 153 20.75 3.36 17.51
C ILE A 153 22.22 3.15 17.90
N ASP A 154 22.63 1.91 18.19
CA ASP A 154 24.02 1.57 18.52
C ASP A 154 24.95 1.83 17.32
N GLU A 155 24.48 1.71 16.09
CA GLU A 155 25.22 2.09 14.87
C GLU A 155 25.32 3.63 14.75
N GLU A 156 24.22 4.36 15.01
CA GLU A 156 24.20 5.83 14.98
C GLU A 156 25.15 6.44 16.03
N PHE A 157 25.32 5.76 17.17
CA PHE A 157 26.17 6.20 18.30
C PHE A 157 27.37 5.27 18.55
N SER A 158 27.81 4.50 17.54
CA SER A 158 28.82 3.42 17.68
C SER A 158 30.16 3.84 18.28
N TYR A 159 30.47 5.14 18.25
CA TYR A 159 31.72 5.71 18.76
C TYR A 159 31.62 6.22 20.21
N GLU A 160 30.44 6.20 20.82
CA GLU A 160 30.20 6.80 22.14
C GLU A 160 30.00 5.75 23.24
N ARG A 161 30.97 5.70 24.17
CA ARG A 161 30.99 4.74 25.28
C ARG A 161 29.92 4.97 26.35
N ASP A 162 29.26 6.12 26.34
CA ASP A 162 28.33 6.55 27.40
C ASP A 162 26.84 6.45 26.99
N PHE A 163 26.56 6.14 25.71
CA PHE A 163 25.19 6.06 25.21
C PHE A 163 24.56 4.68 25.46
N SER A 164 25.37 3.61 25.41
CA SER A 164 24.90 2.22 25.60
C SER A 164 24.36 1.91 27.01
N SER A 165 24.65 2.76 27.99
CA SER A 165 24.16 2.64 29.38
C SER A 165 22.86 3.42 29.64
N LYS A 166 22.43 4.30 28.73
CA LYS A 166 21.28 5.19 28.95
C LYS A 166 19.96 4.58 28.49
N GLU A 167 18.91 4.82 29.26
CA GLU A 167 17.56 4.39 28.89
C GLU A 167 16.90 5.41 27.96
N ILE A 168 16.34 4.94 26.84
CA ILE A 168 15.75 5.82 25.82
C ILE A 168 14.23 5.69 25.83
N TYR A 169 13.56 6.83 25.98
CA TYR A 169 12.11 6.96 25.85
C TYR A 169 11.77 7.85 24.66
N LEU A 170 10.61 7.62 24.06
CA LEU A 170 10.05 8.53 23.08
C LEU A 170 9.30 9.65 23.82
N LEU A 171 9.49 10.87 23.35
CA LEU A 171 8.84 12.06 23.88
C LEU A 171 8.03 12.73 22.80
N ASN A 172 6.72 12.80 23.01
CA ASN A 172 5.86 13.71 22.29
C ASN A 172 5.59 14.93 23.17
N TYR A 173 5.67 16.12 22.59
CA TYR A 173 5.38 17.35 23.32
C TYR A 173 4.34 18.19 22.59
N LEU A 174 3.50 18.89 23.35
CA LEU A 174 2.55 19.89 22.87
C LEU A 174 2.81 21.19 23.65
N ILE A 175 2.76 22.33 22.97
CA ILE A 175 2.98 23.64 23.60
C ILE A 175 1.78 24.52 23.32
N ASP A 176 1.15 25.00 24.38
CA ASP A 176 0.16 26.07 24.28
C ASP A 176 0.89 27.40 24.08
N ARG A 177 0.65 28.05 22.94
CA ARG A 177 1.30 29.33 22.59
C ARG A 177 0.83 30.50 23.47
N GLY A 178 -0.38 30.43 24.02
CA GLY A 178 -0.93 31.47 24.88
C GLY A 178 -0.34 31.41 26.29
N THR A 179 -0.48 30.26 26.95
CA THR A 179 -0.06 30.09 28.35
C THR A 179 1.41 29.70 28.52
N ARG A 180 2.08 29.27 27.44
CA ARG A 180 3.40 28.60 27.44
C ARG A 180 3.44 27.30 28.26
N ASN A 181 2.28 26.75 28.59
CA ASN A 181 2.21 25.43 29.22
C ASN A 181 2.66 24.36 28.23
N LYS A 182 3.40 23.37 28.72
CA LYS A 182 3.93 22.27 27.92
C LYS A 182 3.32 20.97 28.40
N ILE A 183 2.85 20.14 27.48
CA ILE A 183 2.42 18.77 27.77
C ILE A 183 3.49 17.86 27.23
N LEU A 184 4.02 16.99 28.08
CA LEU A 184 5.01 15.99 27.76
C LEU A 184 4.36 14.61 27.91
N ILE A 185 4.39 13.82 26.85
CA ILE A 185 3.94 12.43 26.83
C ILE A 185 5.18 11.58 26.60
N ILE A 186 5.59 10.89 27.65
CA ILE A 186 6.76 10.01 27.68
C ILE A 186 6.25 8.58 27.51
N ARG A 187 6.79 7.89 26.51
CA ARG A 187 6.34 6.56 26.12
C ARG A 187 7.49 5.65 25.71
N THR A 188 7.31 4.34 25.85
CA THR A 188 8.18 3.34 25.24
C THR A 188 7.66 2.96 23.86
N ALA A 189 8.57 2.63 22.95
CA ALA A 189 8.22 2.05 21.67
C ALA A 189 7.99 0.54 21.85
N ASN A 190 6.78 0.12 22.21
CA ASN A 190 6.45 -1.30 22.14
C ASN A 190 6.11 -1.63 20.68
N PRO A 191 6.89 -2.52 20.02
CA PRO A 191 6.66 -2.84 18.61
C PRO A 191 5.29 -3.47 18.44
N ILE A 192 4.66 -3.22 17.29
CA ILE A 192 3.39 -3.86 16.98
C ILE A 192 3.65 -5.37 16.84
N PRO A 193 2.95 -6.22 17.60
CA PRO A 193 3.22 -7.64 17.60
C PRO A 193 3.03 -8.19 16.18
N TYR A 194 4.01 -8.97 15.71
CA TYR A 194 4.01 -9.61 14.38
C TYR A 194 4.01 -8.66 13.17
N ALA A 195 4.24 -7.34 13.34
CA ALA A 195 4.18 -6.39 12.24
C ALA A 195 5.12 -6.70 11.08
N GLU A 196 6.40 -7.00 11.34
CA GLU A 196 7.37 -7.38 10.30
C GLU A 196 6.87 -8.58 9.49
N ARG A 197 6.50 -9.67 10.18
CA ARG A 197 5.98 -10.90 9.53
C ARG A 197 4.71 -10.65 8.75
N LEU A 198 3.81 -9.83 9.29
CA LEU A 198 2.54 -9.53 8.64
C LEU A 198 2.75 -8.70 7.36
N LEU A 199 3.72 -7.78 7.37
CA LEU A 199 4.08 -6.98 6.20
C LEU A 199 4.76 -7.85 5.13
N GLU A 200 5.65 -8.76 5.53
CA GLU A 200 6.27 -9.75 4.64
C GLU A 200 5.23 -10.67 3.99
N VAL A 201 4.32 -11.26 4.78
CA VAL A 201 3.28 -12.17 4.28
C VAL A 201 2.31 -11.42 3.35
N THR A 202 1.91 -10.21 3.72
CA THR A 202 1.03 -9.38 2.88
C THR A 202 1.71 -9.01 1.56
N GLY A 203 3.00 -8.66 1.61
CA GLY A 203 3.80 -8.37 0.43
C GLY A 203 3.96 -9.60 -0.49
N ALA A 204 4.28 -10.76 0.08
CA ALA A 204 4.40 -12.01 -0.66
C ALA A 204 3.06 -12.41 -1.32
N LEU A 205 1.96 -12.26 -0.60
CA LEU A 205 0.61 -12.54 -1.11
C LEU A 205 0.23 -11.61 -2.26
N LEU A 206 0.48 -10.31 -2.12
CA LEU A 206 0.28 -9.33 -3.19
C LEU A 206 1.13 -9.66 -4.42
N GLY A 207 2.40 -10.01 -4.22
CA GLY A 207 3.30 -10.42 -5.30
C GLY A 207 2.80 -11.67 -6.03
N LEU A 208 2.30 -12.67 -5.28
CA LEU A 208 1.71 -13.88 -5.85
C LEU A 208 0.44 -13.57 -6.66
N ILE A 209 -0.46 -12.76 -6.12
CA ILE A 209 -1.69 -12.32 -6.80
C ILE A 209 -1.32 -11.64 -8.13
N LEU A 210 -0.37 -10.70 -8.13
CA LEU A 210 0.08 -10.00 -9.33
C LEU A 210 0.73 -10.93 -10.34
N THR A 211 1.55 -11.88 -9.89
CA THR A 211 2.22 -12.86 -10.75
C THR A 211 1.21 -13.77 -11.45
N ILE A 212 0.20 -14.26 -10.72
CA ILE A 212 -0.88 -15.08 -11.29
C ILE A 212 -1.67 -14.28 -12.32
N TYR A 213 -1.97 -13.01 -12.05
CA TYR A 213 -2.62 -12.13 -13.02
C TYR A 213 -1.77 -11.95 -14.28
N TRP A 214 -0.48 -11.67 -14.11
CA TRP A 214 0.45 -11.42 -15.20
C TRP A 214 0.54 -12.60 -16.16
N ILE A 215 0.76 -13.80 -15.61
CA ILE A 215 0.84 -15.04 -16.38
C ILE A 215 -0.54 -15.42 -16.93
N GLY A 216 -1.60 -15.29 -16.12
CA GLY A 216 -2.96 -15.62 -16.51
C GLY A 216 -3.44 -14.80 -17.71
N LEU A 217 -3.10 -13.52 -17.77
CA LEU A 217 -3.41 -12.65 -18.90
C LEU A 217 -2.69 -13.10 -20.18
N ALA A 218 -1.39 -13.37 -20.10
CA ALA A 218 -0.60 -13.86 -21.23
C ALA A 218 -1.14 -15.21 -21.76
N LEU A 219 -1.49 -16.14 -20.86
CA LEU A 219 -2.08 -17.43 -21.21
C LEU A 219 -3.47 -17.30 -21.84
N TRP A 220 -4.27 -16.33 -21.37
CA TRP A 220 -5.58 -16.04 -21.96
C TRP A 220 -5.44 -15.57 -23.40
N VAL A 221 -4.56 -14.60 -23.66
CA VAL A 221 -4.31 -14.12 -25.03
C VAL A 221 -3.71 -15.21 -25.91
N TYR A 222 -2.77 -16.01 -25.38
CA TYR A 222 -2.22 -17.16 -26.09
C TYR A 222 -3.33 -18.11 -26.58
N LYS A 223 -4.26 -18.47 -25.69
CA LYS A 223 -5.41 -19.32 -26.07
C LYS A 223 -6.30 -18.64 -27.10
N ASP A 224 -6.65 -17.36 -26.88
CA ASP A 224 -7.54 -16.61 -27.76
C ASP A 224 -6.95 -16.45 -29.18
N ALA A 225 -5.63 -16.28 -29.28
CA ALA A 225 -4.87 -16.20 -30.52
C ALA A 225 -4.75 -17.57 -31.22
N SER A 226 -4.52 -18.64 -30.46
CA SER A 226 -4.47 -20.02 -30.99
C SER A 226 -5.79 -20.43 -31.64
N ILE A 227 -6.92 -20.15 -30.98
CA ILE A 227 -8.26 -20.40 -31.55
C ILE A 227 -8.48 -19.63 -32.87
N LYS A 228 -7.82 -18.47 -33.03
CA LYS A 228 -7.92 -17.61 -34.22
C LYS A 228 -6.91 -17.92 -35.32
N ASN A 229 -6.14 -19.00 -35.20
CA ASN A 229 -5.07 -19.35 -36.15
C ASN A 229 -4.02 -18.23 -36.32
N LEU A 230 -3.76 -17.47 -35.24
CA LEU A 230 -2.64 -16.55 -35.17
C LEU A 230 -1.43 -17.23 -34.54
N ASN A 231 -0.25 -16.62 -34.68
CA ASN A 231 0.95 -17.05 -33.95
C ASN A 231 0.78 -16.82 -32.44
N ALA A 232 0.22 -17.82 -31.76
CA ALA A 232 -0.14 -17.76 -30.33
C ALA A 232 1.06 -17.43 -29.44
N SER A 233 2.23 -18.00 -29.73
CA SER A 233 3.46 -17.75 -28.98
C SER A 233 3.92 -16.30 -29.04
N LEU A 234 3.84 -15.66 -30.22
CA LEU A 234 4.22 -14.26 -30.40
C LEU A 234 3.30 -13.34 -29.60
N TRP A 235 1.98 -13.54 -29.71
CA TRP A 235 1.02 -12.75 -28.95
C TRP A 235 1.16 -12.99 -27.45
N GLY A 236 1.22 -14.25 -27.00
CA GLY A 236 1.41 -14.57 -25.58
C GLY A 236 2.68 -13.95 -24.99
N LEU A 237 3.81 -14.04 -25.71
CA LEU A 237 5.08 -13.44 -25.28
C LEU A 237 5.02 -11.90 -25.25
N LEU A 238 4.39 -11.30 -26.26
CA LEU A 238 4.20 -9.84 -26.32
C LEU A 238 3.43 -9.35 -25.10
N ILE A 239 2.34 -10.03 -24.70
CA ILE A 239 1.59 -9.69 -23.48
C ILE A 239 2.41 -10.01 -22.23
N LEU A 240 3.21 -11.07 -22.21
CA LEU A 240 4.04 -11.39 -21.06
C LEU A 240 5.08 -10.28 -20.77
N ILE A 241 5.62 -9.63 -21.81
CA ILE A 241 6.61 -8.57 -21.66
C ILE A 241 5.94 -7.20 -21.42
N THR A 242 4.87 -6.90 -22.15
CA THR A 242 4.27 -5.54 -22.19
C THR A 242 2.94 -5.42 -21.43
N ASN A 243 2.41 -6.53 -20.91
CA ASN A 243 1.18 -6.62 -20.13
C ASN A 243 -0.01 -5.90 -20.80
N LEU A 244 -0.58 -4.89 -20.13
CA LEU A 244 -1.78 -4.17 -20.56
C LEU A 244 -1.58 -3.48 -21.91
N VAL A 245 -0.37 -2.97 -22.19
CA VAL A 245 -0.08 -2.34 -23.48
C VAL A 245 -0.22 -3.37 -24.61
N GLY A 246 0.37 -4.55 -24.43
CA GLY A 246 0.26 -5.64 -25.39
C GLY A 246 -1.17 -6.15 -25.55
N LEU A 247 -1.92 -6.19 -24.46
CA LEU A 247 -3.34 -6.53 -24.49
C LEU A 247 -4.13 -5.53 -25.34
N ILE A 248 -3.92 -4.22 -25.14
CA ILE A 248 -4.60 -3.18 -25.92
C ILE A 248 -4.26 -3.32 -27.41
N VAL A 249 -2.99 -3.51 -27.74
CA VAL A 249 -2.55 -3.75 -29.14
C VAL A 249 -3.25 -4.97 -29.73
N TYR A 250 -3.32 -6.07 -28.99
CA TYR A 250 -4.02 -7.29 -29.41
C TYR A 250 -5.52 -7.04 -29.64
N LEU A 251 -6.18 -6.31 -28.75
CA LEU A 251 -7.60 -5.98 -28.88
C LEU A 251 -7.88 -5.08 -30.09
N ILE A 252 -7.05 -4.06 -30.32
CA ILE A 252 -7.13 -3.20 -31.52
C ILE A 252 -6.93 -4.03 -32.78
N TYR A 253 -5.91 -4.90 -32.80
CA TYR A 253 -5.65 -5.78 -33.93
C TYR A 253 -6.84 -6.71 -34.21
N LYS A 254 -7.44 -7.28 -33.16
CA LYS A 254 -8.63 -8.13 -33.26
C LYS A 254 -9.87 -7.35 -33.75
N GLN A 255 -10.08 -6.13 -33.27
CA GLN A 255 -11.19 -5.27 -33.66
C GLN A 255 -11.12 -4.82 -35.12
N ASN A 256 -9.91 -4.58 -35.64
CA ASN A 256 -9.69 -4.12 -37.01
C ASN A 256 -9.76 -5.23 -38.07
N ASN A 257 -9.98 -6.48 -37.66
CA ASN A 257 -10.00 -7.65 -38.51
C ASN A 257 -11.33 -8.41 -38.39
N LEU A 258 -11.60 -9.32 -39.34
CA LEU A 258 -12.81 -10.13 -39.37
C LEU A 258 -12.52 -11.56 -38.87
N ILE A 259 -13.44 -12.14 -38.12
CA ILE A 259 -13.37 -13.55 -37.70
C ILE A 259 -14.20 -14.37 -38.68
N CYS A 260 -13.59 -15.39 -39.28
CA CYS A 260 -14.28 -16.33 -40.16
C CYS A 260 -15.37 -17.10 -39.39
N TYR A 261 -16.63 -16.98 -39.82
CA TYR A 261 -17.76 -17.64 -39.15
C TYR A 261 -17.74 -19.17 -39.26
N LYS A 262 -17.02 -19.74 -40.24
CA LYS A 262 -16.92 -21.19 -40.43
C LYS A 262 -15.80 -21.82 -39.59
N CYS A 263 -14.60 -21.23 -39.60
CA CYS A 263 -13.42 -21.86 -38.97
C CYS A 263 -12.79 -21.04 -37.84
N GLY A 264 -13.32 -19.86 -37.50
CA GLY A 264 -12.84 -19.02 -36.40
C GLY A 264 -11.52 -18.29 -36.66
N ALA A 265 -10.88 -18.46 -37.82
CA ALA A 265 -9.63 -17.79 -38.16
C ALA A 265 -9.82 -16.27 -38.26
N LEU A 266 -8.88 -15.50 -37.71
CA LEU A 266 -8.84 -14.04 -37.90
C LEU A 266 -8.29 -13.73 -39.29
N GLN A 267 -8.95 -12.82 -39.99
CA GLN A 267 -8.72 -12.50 -41.40
C GLN A 267 -8.69 -10.99 -41.59
N SER A 268 -7.93 -10.53 -42.58
CA SER A 268 -7.99 -9.14 -43.01
C SER A 268 -9.41 -8.78 -43.44
N LYS A 269 -9.87 -7.58 -43.06
CA LYS A 269 -11.16 -7.05 -43.49
C LYS A 269 -11.29 -6.90 -45.01
N PHE A 270 -10.18 -6.95 -45.74
CA PHE A 270 -10.11 -6.83 -47.20
C PHE A 270 -10.09 -8.18 -47.93
N ASN A 271 -10.15 -9.32 -47.22
CA ASN A 271 -10.18 -10.63 -47.86
C ASN A 271 -11.60 -10.98 -48.33
N ALA A 272 -11.75 -11.43 -49.58
CA ALA A 272 -13.02 -11.94 -50.10
C ALA A 272 -13.35 -13.34 -49.54
N PHE A 273 -12.32 -14.18 -49.44
CA PHE A 273 -12.37 -15.56 -48.98
C PHE A 273 -11.45 -15.77 -47.79
N CYS A 274 -11.80 -16.71 -46.92
CA CYS A 274 -10.95 -17.11 -45.80
C CYS A 274 -9.71 -17.87 -46.33
N SER A 275 -8.52 -17.41 -45.95
CA SER A 275 -7.26 -18.07 -46.34
C SER A 275 -7.09 -19.48 -45.73
N ASN A 276 -7.85 -19.81 -44.69
CA ASN A 276 -7.73 -21.09 -43.98
C ASN A 276 -8.74 -22.15 -44.45
N CYS A 277 -9.99 -21.77 -44.75
CA CYS A 277 -11.06 -22.72 -45.08
C CYS A 277 -11.78 -22.44 -46.40
N GLY A 278 -11.40 -21.40 -47.13
CA GLY A 278 -11.94 -21.06 -48.45
C GLY A 278 -13.36 -20.50 -48.48
N ILE A 279 -14.05 -20.37 -47.34
CA ILE A 279 -15.41 -19.81 -47.31
C ILE A 279 -15.39 -18.32 -47.69
N ARG A 280 -16.42 -17.86 -48.41
CA ARG A 280 -16.61 -16.42 -48.68
C ARG A 280 -16.93 -15.71 -47.37
N ILE A 281 -16.18 -14.65 -47.05
CA ILE A 281 -16.32 -13.89 -45.79
C ILE A 281 -16.69 -12.43 -46.01
N ASN A 282 -16.53 -11.91 -47.23
CA ASN A 282 -16.98 -10.59 -47.63
C ASN A 282 -17.67 -10.63 -49.00
N GLU A 283 -18.48 -9.61 -49.24
CA GLU A 283 -19.10 -9.37 -50.54
C GLU A 283 -18.10 -8.73 -51.51
N SER A 284 -18.39 -8.84 -52.80
CA SER A 284 -17.55 -8.31 -53.87
C SER A 284 -18.38 -7.51 -54.84
N CYS A 285 -17.79 -6.47 -55.41
CA CYS A 285 -18.45 -5.58 -56.35
C CYS A 285 -18.88 -6.34 -57.62
N ASN A 286 -20.12 -6.14 -58.05
CA ASN A 286 -20.64 -6.74 -59.28
C ASN A 286 -19.91 -6.24 -60.54
N HIS A 287 -19.37 -5.01 -60.51
CA HIS A 287 -18.65 -4.41 -61.64
C HIS A 287 -17.17 -4.80 -61.70
N CYS A 288 -16.41 -4.59 -60.62
CA CYS A 288 -14.95 -4.77 -60.63
C CYS A 288 -14.44 -5.92 -59.75
N ARG A 289 -15.34 -6.68 -59.11
CA ARG A 289 -15.05 -7.79 -58.18
C ARG A 289 -14.15 -7.43 -56.98
N ALA A 290 -13.94 -6.14 -56.71
CA ALA A 290 -13.24 -5.68 -55.51
C ALA A 290 -14.04 -6.02 -54.24
N VAL A 291 -13.35 -6.27 -53.13
CA VAL A 291 -13.98 -6.54 -51.83
C VAL A 291 -14.63 -5.28 -51.30
N ILE A 292 -15.85 -5.43 -50.79
CA ILE A 292 -16.64 -4.33 -50.25
C ILE A 292 -16.81 -4.52 -48.75
N GLY A 293 -16.60 -3.45 -47.99
CA GLY A 293 -16.76 -3.41 -46.55
C GLY A 293 -18.22 -3.39 -46.11
N LYS A 294 -18.49 -3.91 -44.90
CA LYS A 294 -19.80 -3.79 -44.27
C LYS A 294 -20.10 -2.31 -43.98
N GLY A 295 -20.92 -1.68 -44.83
CA GLY A 295 -21.32 -0.28 -44.68
C GLY A 295 -20.98 0.62 -45.87
N ASP A 296 -20.24 0.11 -46.86
CA ASP A 296 -19.88 0.89 -48.04
C ASP A 296 -21.12 1.13 -48.93
N ASN A 297 -21.36 2.39 -49.31
CA ASN A 297 -22.39 2.76 -50.28
C ASN A 297 -21.88 2.67 -51.73
N TYR A 298 -20.58 2.87 -51.91
CA TYR A 298 -19.89 2.89 -53.21
C TYR A 298 -18.64 2.03 -53.16
N CYS A 299 -18.30 1.39 -54.28
CA CYS A 299 -17.08 0.60 -54.38
C CYS A 299 -15.83 1.51 -54.33
N SER A 300 -14.94 1.27 -53.38
CA SER A 300 -13.67 2.02 -53.24
C SER A 300 -12.72 1.89 -54.44
N ARG A 301 -12.92 0.89 -55.31
CA ARG A 301 -12.05 0.65 -56.48
C ARG A 301 -12.61 1.22 -57.79
N CYS A 302 -13.92 1.13 -58.02
CA CYS A 302 -14.53 1.54 -59.30
C CYS A 302 -15.67 2.57 -59.16
N GLY A 303 -16.00 3.01 -57.95
CA GLY A 303 -17.01 4.04 -57.70
C GLY A 303 -18.46 3.61 -57.92
N SER A 304 -18.72 2.37 -58.36
CA SER A 304 -20.09 1.90 -58.61
C SER A 304 -20.87 1.81 -57.30
N LYS A 305 -22.14 2.22 -57.33
CA LYS A 305 -23.08 2.07 -56.20
C LYS A 305 -23.26 0.58 -55.86
N VAL A 306 -23.14 0.25 -54.57
CA VAL A 306 -23.28 -1.12 -54.04
C VAL A 306 -24.58 -1.28 -53.26
N LYS A 307 -24.97 -0.24 -52.50
CA LYS A 307 -26.22 -0.12 -51.77
C LYS A 307 -27.02 1.07 -52.26
#